data_AF-A0A9E3EH81-F1
#
_entry.id   AF-A0A9E3EH81-F1
#
_cell.length_a   1.000
_cell.length_b   1.000
_cell.length_c   1.000
_cell.angle_alpha   90.00
_cell.angle_beta   90.00
_cell.angle_gamma   90.00
#
_symmetry.space_group_name_H-M   'P 1'
#
loop_
_entity.id
_entity.type
_entity.pdbx_description
1 polymer ?
#
loop_
_entity_poly.entity_id
_entity_poly.type
_entity_poly.pdbx_seq_one_letter_code
_entity_poly.pdbx_strand_id
1 'polypeptide(L)'
;MDLYKSYKPFRNFMREFDLLSSLVDIWVYSSHIIDKERLPEGYPSGYNSFLHGQIERHIYPWDLDILSREIILNAGVVGNRRLQIWDNLATAINFIRDMDNKSYSEDGDDRPDVLFELHRIAHRQFPWQVRNDLGGFVRALNIFGEPTVDRIVERELGLSTQRYLLLGMAIAGHFKNKWGMSTEQDYREIGVSLDASRAFFTRLVSPISRLREEMRKRQAYNRDWMYTWNPLEGTPLVAFDPRYPERIVCPIQRYLLRRVSTGLFYDLVKASDFDNSFGNAFQAYIGLVARQFCKEPSFRLLDPPPYRIGSRKMHGVDWILSDGAGHLFIECKAKRLTLNARTLSEPSALERDLSIMADGIVQNYKNIMDARNGLTVWEADSLPIYPLILTLEDWFIFSPRVREMLDAQIYDLLDAEGIPVEVLDTMPYTVASAHEFEIVVQLISQVGVGSLMGKKVMGAKNSWSMLPYLMDEFKAEMPKVNRRFQLNEFRRIVRDVPGI
;
A
#
# COMPACT_ATOMS: atom_id res chain seq x y z
N MET A 1 3.96 22.30 25.11
CA MET A 1 3.60 23.64 24.56
C MET A 1 2.52 23.41 23.50
N ASP A 2 1.57 24.33 23.31
CA ASP A 2 0.42 24.09 22.40
C ASP A 2 0.84 24.24 20.93
N LEU A 3 1.02 23.11 20.22
CA LEU A 3 1.40 23.07 18.80
C LEU A 3 0.45 23.90 17.92
N TYR A 4 -0.78 24.14 18.36
CA TYR A 4 -1.72 25.03 17.67
C TYR A 4 -1.18 26.46 17.53
N LYS A 5 -0.45 26.98 18.53
CA LYS A 5 0.18 28.31 18.45
C LYS A 5 1.20 28.36 17.31
N SER A 6 1.95 27.28 17.14
CA SER A 6 2.92 27.11 16.05
C SER A 6 2.24 26.86 14.69
N TYR A 7 1.06 26.26 14.66
CA TYR A 7 0.25 26.04 13.45
C TYR A 7 -0.45 27.31 12.93
N LYS A 8 -0.87 28.21 13.83
CA LYS A 8 -1.68 29.40 13.48
C LYS A 8 -1.07 30.26 12.35
N PRO A 9 0.25 30.56 12.31
CA PRO A 9 0.87 31.28 11.20
C PRO A 9 0.72 30.55 9.86
N PHE A 10 0.97 29.25 9.82
CA PHE A 10 0.82 28.45 8.60
C PHE A 10 -0.62 28.46 8.08
N ARG A 11 -1.59 28.24 8.98
CA ARG A 11 -3.01 28.34 8.65
C ARG A 11 -3.39 29.69 8.05
N ASN A 12 -2.90 30.78 8.64
CA ASN A 12 -3.18 32.12 8.15
C ASN A 12 -2.56 32.36 6.76
N PHE A 13 -1.33 31.89 6.55
CA PHE A 13 -0.67 31.94 5.25
C PHE A 13 -1.45 31.15 4.17
N MET A 14 -1.95 29.96 4.49
CA MET A 14 -2.76 29.14 3.56
C MET A 14 -4.09 29.82 3.17
N ARG A 15 -4.67 30.69 4.01
CA ARG A 15 -5.93 31.39 3.70
C ARG A 15 -5.81 32.41 2.56
N GLU A 16 -4.60 32.85 2.24
CA GLU A 16 -4.34 33.83 1.17
C GLU A 16 -4.33 33.18 -0.23
N PHE A 17 -4.36 31.85 -0.30
CA PHE A 17 -4.32 31.12 -1.56
C PHE A 17 -5.70 30.98 -2.20
N ASP A 18 -5.74 31.06 -3.53
CA ASP A 18 -6.91 30.71 -4.32
C ASP A 18 -7.07 29.18 -4.38
N LEU A 19 -8.23 28.66 -3.95
CA LEU A 19 -8.44 27.23 -3.82
C LEU A 19 -8.26 26.48 -5.14
N LEU A 20 -9.01 26.86 -6.19
CA LEU A 20 -9.01 26.09 -7.44
C LEU A 20 -7.63 26.14 -8.09
N SER A 21 -7.03 27.33 -8.19
CA SER A 21 -5.70 27.49 -8.77
C SER A 21 -4.66 26.66 -8.00
N SER A 22 -4.76 26.60 -6.67
CA SER A 22 -3.84 25.81 -5.84
C SER A 22 -4.04 24.31 -6.02
N LEU A 23 -5.28 23.81 -6.16
CA LEU A 23 -5.53 22.39 -6.46
C LEU A 23 -4.98 22.00 -7.84
N VAL A 24 -5.07 22.89 -8.83
CA VAL A 24 -4.47 22.70 -10.16
C VAL A 24 -2.95 22.74 -10.08
N ASP A 25 -2.36 23.68 -9.33
CA ASP A 25 -0.91 23.76 -9.13
C ASP A 25 -0.40 22.46 -8.46
N ILE A 26 -1.11 21.91 -7.47
CA ILE A 26 -0.79 20.62 -6.83
C ILE A 26 -0.87 19.47 -7.84
N TRP A 27 -1.87 19.46 -8.73
CA TRP A 27 -1.95 18.46 -9.81
C TRP A 27 -0.75 18.53 -10.76
N VAL A 28 -0.27 19.73 -11.11
CA VAL A 28 0.94 19.91 -11.92
C VAL A 28 2.17 19.37 -11.19
N TYR A 29 2.37 19.77 -9.94
CA TYR A 29 3.51 19.30 -9.15
C TYR A 29 3.46 17.79 -8.89
N SER A 30 2.27 17.22 -8.67
CA SER A 30 2.05 15.78 -8.54
C SER A 30 2.50 15.05 -9.80
N SER A 31 2.03 15.47 -10.98
CA SER A 31 2.41 14.87 -12.27
C SER A 31 3.93 14.93 -12.50
N HIS A 32 4.56 16.05 -12.13
CA HIS A 32 6.00 16.22 -12.29
C HIS A 32 6.81 15.38 -11.29
N ILE A 33 6.52 15.49 -10.00
CA ILE A 33 7.32 14.87 -8.94
C ILE A 33 7.12 13.35 -8.93
N ILE A 34 5.88 12.87 -9.11
CA ILE A 34 5.52 11.45 -9.03
C ILE A 34 5.72 10.77 -10.38
N ASP A 35 5.10 11.30 -11.45
CA ASP A 35 5.03 10.63 -12.76
C ASP A 35 6.17 11.03 -13.71
N LYS A 36 7.03 11.97 -13.29
CA LYS A 36 8.18 12.49 -14.07
C LYS A 36 7.76 13.20 -15.36
N GLU A 37 6.56 13.74 -15.39
CA GLU A 37 6.09 14.61 -16.46
C GLU A 37 6.86 15.93 -16.46
N ARG A 38 6.98 16.59 -17.61
CA ARG A 38 7.66 17.89 -17.71
C ARG A 38 6.82 18.99 -17.06
N LEU A 39 7.45 19.86 -16.27
CA LEU A 39 6.78 21.07 -15.77
C LEU A 39 6.36 21.98 -16.93
N PRO A 40 5.11 22.48 -16.93
CA PRO A 40 4.65 23.48 -17.89
C PRO A 40 5.45 24.79 -17.80
N GLU A 41 5.42 25.57 -18.88
CA GLU A 41 6.01 26.91 -18.87
C GLU A 41 5.37 27.80 -17.78
N GLY A 42 6.21 28.60 -17.12
CA GLY A 42 5.78 29.46 -16.02
C GLY A 42 5.73 28.77 -14.66
N TYR A 43 5.99 27.46 -14.56
CA TYR A 43 6.21 26.81 -13.26
C TYR A 43 7.70 26.85 -12.88
N PRO A 44 8.02 26.99 -11.59
CA PRO A 44 9.38 27.06 -11.11
C PRO A 44 10.01 25.67 -11.22
N SER A 45 11.11 25.58 -11.95
CA SER A 45 11.95 24.37 -11.99
C SER A 45 12.94 24.28 -10.82
N GLY A 46 13.05 25.36 -10.02
CA GLY A 46 13.90 25.50 -8.83
C GLY A 46 14.33 26.96 -8.60
N TYR A 47 14.85 27.29 -7.41
CA TYR A 47 15.52 28.57 -7.15
C TYR A 47 16.83 28.55 -7.94
N ASN A 48 16.85 29.06 -9.17
CA ASN A 48 18.03 29.08 -10.03
C ASN A 48 18.58 27.65 -10.35
N SER A 49 18.17 27.08 -11.47
CA SER A 49 18.49 25.70 -11.90
C SER A 49 19.99 25.35 -11.88
N PHE A 50 20.86 26.36 -11.95
CA PHE A 50 22.32 26.23 -11.85
C PHE A 50 22.86 26.05 -10.42
N LEU A 51 22.20 26.59 -9.38
CA LEU A 51 22.74 26.62 -8.01
C LEU A 51 22.03 25.67 -7.04
N HIS A 52 20.71 25.46 -7.19
CA HIS A 52 19.93 24.69 -6.21
C HIS A 52 19.28 23.42 -6.79
N GLY A 53 19.50 23.11 -8.06
CA GLY A 53 19.01 21.89 -8.70
C GLY A 53 17.50 21.89 -8.98
N GLN A 54 16.99 20.72 -9.38
CA GLN A 54 15.58 20.55 -9.76
C GLN A 54 14.66 20.44 -8.53
N ILE A 55 13.41 20.88 -8.66
CA ILE A 55 12.41 20.95 -7.58
C ILE A 55 12.18 19.61 -6.85
N GLU A 56 12.31 18.47 -7.54
CA GLU A 56 12.12 17.12 -6.99
C GLU A 56 13.19 16.72 -5.98
N ARG A 57 14.26 17.52 -5.83
CA ARG A 57 15.25 17.35 -4.76
C ARG A 57 14.81 17.94 -3.42
N HIS A 58 13.84 18.85 -3.44
CA HIS A 58 13.42 19.65 -2.27
C HIS A 58 11.98 19.40 -1.87
N ILE A 59 11.14 18.95 -2.81
CA ILE A 59 9.73 18.66 -2.59
C ILE A 59 9.47 17.20 -2.88
N TYR A 60 8.92 16.50 -1.89
CA TYR A 60 8.60 15.09 -1.97
C TYR A 60 7.09 14.87 -2.10
N PRO A 61 6.65 13.71 -2.62
CA PRO A 61 5.23 13.42 -2.78
C PRO A 61 4.40 13.55 -1.49
N TRP A 62 4.95 13.15 -0.34
CA TRP A 62 4.29 13.28 0.96
C TRP A 62 4.19 14.73 1.47
N ASP A 63 4.89 15.68 0.84
CA ASP A 63 4.67 17.10 1.12
C ASP A 63 3.46 17.61 0.34
N LEU A 64 3.25 17.12 -0.89
CA LEU A 64 2.04 17.43 -1.67
C LEU A 64 0.78 16.89 -1.01
N ASP A 65 0.87 15.72 -0.36
CA ASP A 65 -0.19 15.18 0.50
C ASP A 65 -0.61 16.21 1.56
N ILE A 66 0.32 16.62 2.43
CA ILE A 66 0.05 17.62 3.47
C ILE A 66 -0.43 18.94 2.87
N LEU A 67 0.24 19.42 1.82
CA LEU A 67 -0.12 20.69 1.17
C LEU A 67 -1.54 20.65 0.62
N SER A 68 -1.97 19.54 0.01
CA SER A 68 -3.34 19.38 -0.49
C SER A 68 -4.38 19.42 0.62
N ARG A 69 -4.10 18.77 1.75
CA ARG A 69 -4.94 18.79 2.94
C ARG A 69 -5.07 20.22 3.48
N GLU A 70 -3.97 20.94 3.61
CA GLU A 70 -3.95 22.28 4.19
C GLU A 70 -4.56 23.34 3.26
N ILE A 71 -4.40 23.20 1.94
CA ILE A 71 -5.10 24.04 0.94
C ILE A 71 -6.61 23.81 1.01
N ILE A 72 -7.06 22.55 1.02
CA ILE A 72 -8.50 22.24 1.12
C ILE A 72 -9.09 22.81 2.42
N LEU A 73 -8.38 22.61 3.53
CA LEU A 73 -8.80 23.02 4.86
C LEU A 73 -8.92 24.54 5.00
N ASN A 74 -7.98 25.30 4.42
CA ASN A 74 -7.77 26.71 4.76
C ASN A 74 -7.91 27.72 3.62
N ALA A 75 -7.68 27.35 2.36
CA ALA A 75 -7.64 28.31 1.25
C ALA A 75 -9.00 29.02 1.02
N GLY A 76 -8.94 30.25 0.52
CA GLY A 76 -10.12 31.03 0.16
C GLY A 76 -10.73 30.57 -1.17
N VAL A 77 -12.01 30.88 -1.41
CA VAL A 77 -12.60 30.73 -2.76
C VAL A 77 -11.94 31.69 -3.74
N VAL A 78 -11.53 32.86 -3.24
CA VAL A 78 -10.71 33.85 -3.94
C VAL A 78 -9.49 34.10 -3.07
N GLY A 79 -8.30 34.03 -3.66
CA GLY A 79 -7.04 34.36 -3.00
C GLY A 79 -6.13 35.18 -3.91
N ASN A 80 -5.10 35.78 -3.32
CA ASN A 80 -4.10 36.57 -4.03
C ASN A 80 -2.76 35.84 -4.19
N ARG A 81 -2.63 34.63 -3.63
CA ARG A 81 -1.46 33.77 -3.78
C ARG A 81 -1.73 32.54 -4.65
N ARG A 82 -0.66 32.05 -5.26
CA ARG A 82 -0.60 30.82 -6.05
C ARG A 82 0.65 30.01 -5.72
N LEU A 83 0.53 28.68 -5.77
CA LEU A 83 1.64 27.75 -5.55
C LEU A 83 2.56 27.64 -6.79
N GLN A 84 2.10 28.09 -7.95
CA GLN A 84 2.95 28.31 -9.12
C GLN A 84 4.09 29.32 -8.84
N ILE A 85 3.97 30.20 -7.85
CA ILE A 85 5.03 31.15 -7.50
C ILE A 85 6.01 30.46 -6.53
N TRP A 86 7.30 30.42 -6.87
CA TRP A 86 8.33 29.74 -6.08
C TRP A 86 8.34 30.17 -4.62
N ASP A 87 8.38 31.47 -4.34
CA ASP A 87 8.47 31.98 -2.96
C ASP A 87 7.27 31.53 -2.12
N ASN A 88 6.07 31.48 -2.70
CA ASN A 88 4.87 31.00 -2.03
C ASN A 88 4.97 29.49 -1.74
N LEU A 89 5.40 28.69 -2.72
CA LEU A 89 5.58 27.25 -2.56
C LEU A 89 6.66 26.92 -1.53
N ALA A 90 7.84 27.52 -1.66
CA ALA A 90 8.95 27.32 -0.73
C ALA A 90 8.56 27.71 0.70
N THR A 91 7.85 28.82 0.87
CA THR A 91 7.32 29.24 2.18
C THR A 91 6.34 28.20 2.74
N ALA A 92 5.42 27.67 1.92
CA ALA A 92 4.49 26.62 2.35
C ALA A 92 5.21 25.34 2.79
N ILE A 93 6.22 24.89 2.04
CA ILE A 93 7.02 23.72 2.38
C ILE A 93 7.83 23.96 3.66
N ASN A 94 8.44 25.13 3.81
CA ASN A 94 9.16 25.49 5.03
C ASN A 94 8.25 25.47 6.25
N PHE A 95 7.01 25.96 6.15
CA PHE A 95 6.04 25.81 7.24
C PHE A 95 5.76 24.35 7.60
N ILE A 96 5.66 23.45 6.61
CA ILE A 96 5.48 22.01 6.87
C ILE A 96 6.68 21.44 7.63
N ARG A 97 7.91 21.80 7.24
CA ARG A 97 9.15 21.38 7.93
C ARG A 97 9.27 21.94 9.33
N ASP A 98 8.93 23.21 9.52
CA ASP A 98 8.94 23.85 10.83
C ASP A 98 7.93 23.19 11.77
N MET A 99 6.74 22.85 11.27
CA MET A 99 5.73 22.11 12.03
C MET A 99 6.21 20.71 12.43
N ASP A 100 6.88 19.99 11.51
CA ASP A 100 7.54 18.71 11.79
C ASP A 100 8.49 18.82 12.98
N ASN A 101 9.49 19.72 12.86
CA ASN A 101 10.53 19.94 13.87
C ASN A 101 9.94 20.33 15.24
N LYS A 102 8.90 21.16 15.23
CA LYS A 102 8.22 21.58 16.46
C LYS A 102 7.41 20.47 17.11
N SER A 103 6.80 19.59 16.31
CA SER A 103 6.03 18.47 16.84
C SER A 103 6.88 17.54 17.74
N TYR A 104 8.17 17.37 17.44
CA TYR A 104 9.09 16.61 18.30
C TYR A 104 9.53 17.36 19.57
N SER A 105 9.77 18.67 19.47
CA SER A 105 10.33 19.48 20.56
C SER A 105 9.29 20.00 21.55
N GLU A 106 8.03 20.19 21.14
CA GLU A 106 6.99 20.82 21.97
C GLU A 106 6.10 19.85 22.76
N ASP A 107 6.13 18.55 22.46
CA ASP A 107 5.25 17.52 23.08
C ASP A 107 5.72 17.00 24.45
N GLY A 108 6.82 17.54 24.99
CA GLY A 108 7.19 17.38 26.41
C GLY A 108 7.71 16.00 26.84
N ASP A 109 7.90 15.07 25.91
CA ASP A 109 8.54 13.79 26.19
C ASP A 109 10.06 13.91 25.99
N ASP A 110 10.81 13.76 27.08
CA ASP A 110 12.26 13.99 27.15
C ASP A 110 13.06 13.02 26.27
N ARG A 111 12.46 11.91 25.80
CA ARG A 111 13.07 10.93 24.88
C ARG A 111 12.02 10.28 23.96
N PRO A 112 11.66 10.90 22.82
CA PRO A 112 10.80 10.23 21.84
C PRO A 112 11.43 8.90 21.41
N ASP A 113 10.62 7.84 21.31
CA ASP A 113 11.05 6.54 20.79
C ASP A 113 11.34 6.67 19.27
N VAL A 114 12.57 7.08 18.96
CA VAL A 114 13.04 7.28 17.58
C VAL A 114 12.89 6.00 16.75
N LEU A 115 13.05 4.84 17.38
CA LEU A 115 12.92 3.56 16.66
C LEU A 115 11.47 3.27 16.31
N PHE A 116 10.51 3.60 17.17
CA PHE A 116 9.09 3.54 16.82
C PHE A 116 8.74 4.58 15.74
N GLU A 117 9.32 5.78 15.82
CA GLU A 117 9.07 6.83 14.84
C GLU A 117 9.49 6.43 13.41
N LEU A 118 10.57 5.65 13.26
CA LEU A 118 10.97 5.09 11.96
C LEU A 118 9.86 4.27 11.29
N HIS A 119 9.01 3.58 12.07
CA HIS A 119 7.86 2.84 11.54
C HIS A 119 6.82 3.79 10.93
N ARG A 120 6.49 4.88 11.63
CA ARG A 120 5.54 5.90 11.16
C ARG A 120 6.06 6.62 9.92
N ILE A 121 7.35 6.99 9.93
CA ILE A 121 8.04 7.58 8.77
C ILE A 121 7.94 6.65 7.55
N ALA A 122 8.21 5.36 7.72
CA ALA A 122 8.12 4.40 6.62
C ALA A 122 6.70 4.32 6.03
N HIS A 123 5.67 4.20 6.87
CA HIS A 123 4.28 4.19 6.42
C HIS A 123 3.85 5.47 5.72
N ARG A 124 4.42 6.62 6.12
CA ARG A 124 4.15 7.90 5.45
C ARG A 124 4.90 8.06 4.13
N GLN A 125 6.16 7.62 4.03
CA GLN A 125 7.04 7.94 2.91
C GLN A 125 7.17 6.82 1.87
N PHE A 126 7.34 5.58 2.30
CA PHE A 126 7.68 4.47 1.40
C PHE A 126 6.59 4.16 0.37
N PRO A 127 5.28 4.25 0.68
CA PRO A 127 4.26 4.07 -0.34
C PRO A 127 4.48 4.99 -1.55
N TRP A 128 4.98 6.22 -1.35
CA TRP A 128 5.22 7.14 -2.46
C TRP A 128 6.44 6.79 -3.32
N GLN A 129 7.36 5.98 -2.80
CA GLN A 129 8.60 5.63 -3.49
C GLN A 129 8.43 4.48 -4.49
N VAL A 130 7.32 3.73 -4.40
CA VAL A 130 6.93 2.75 -5.41
C VAL A 130 6.63 3.50 -6.72
N ARG A 131 7.41 3.25 -7.78
CA ARG A 131 7.36 4.07 -9.01
C ARG A 131 6.19 3.75 -9.96
N ASN A 132 5.50 2.63 -9.79
CA ASN A 132 4.43 2.21 -10.69
C ASN A 132 3.30 1.51 -9.93
N ASP A 133 2.12 2.14 -9.88
CA ASP A 133 0.93 1.58 -9.23
C ASP A 133 0.24 0.48 -10.05
N LEU A 134 0.72 0.18 -11.26
CA LEU A 134 0.17 -0.89 -12.10
C LEU A 134 0.20 -2.25 -11.38
N GLY A 135 1.20 -2.52 -10.53
CA GLY A 135 1.24 -3.75 -9.74
C GLY A 135 0.06 -3.87 -8.77
N GLY A 136 -0.27 -2.79 -8.04
CA GLY A 136 -1.44 -2.76 -7.17
C GLY A 136 -2.75 -2.89 -7.95
N PHE A 137 -2.82 -2.30 -9.14
CA PHE A 137 -3.96 -2.43 -10.03
C PHE A 137 -4.17 -3.86 -10.55
N VAL A 138 -3.12 -4.50 -11.06
CA VAL A 138 -3.19 -5.88 -11.58
C VAL A 138 -3.49 -6.86 -10.46
N ARG A 139 -2.92 -6.65 -9.27
CA ARG A 139 -3.27 -7.43 -8.09
C ARG A 139 -4.75 -7.28 -7.74
N ALA A 140 -5.27 -6.06 -7.73
CA ALA A 140 -6.69 -5.82 -7.50
C ALA A 140 -7.56 -6.55 -8.55
N LEU A 141 -7.18 -6.49 -9.83
CA LEU A 141 -7.90 -7.17 -10.90
C LEU A 141 -7.94 -8.69 -10.73
N ASN A 142 -6.83 -9.31 -10.29
CA ASN A 142 -6.79 -10.75 -10.05
C ASN A 142 -7.54 -11.17 -8.78
N ILE A 143 -7.41 -10.42 -7.67
CA ILE A 143 -8.02 -10.78 -6.39
C ILE A 143 -9.52 -10.48 -6.39
N PHE A 144 -9.91 -9.26 -6.75
CA PHE A 144 -11.34 -8.90 -6.77
C PHE A 144 -12.08 -9.55 -7.95
N GLY A 145 -11.37 -9.85 -9.04
CA GLY A 145 -11.93 -10.56 -10.20
C GLY A 145 -12.05 -12.07 -9.99
N GLU A 146 -11.65 -12.62 -8.84
CA GLU A 146 -11.92 -14.01 -8.50
C GLU A 146 -13.46 -14.21 -8.39
N PRO A 147 -14.04 -15.25 -9.02
CA PRO A 147 -15.50 -15.40 -9.14
C PRO A 147 -16.34 -15.29 -7.85
N THR A 148 -15.80 -15.65 -6.69
CA THR A 148 -16.50 -15.51 -5.40
C THR A 148 -16.49 -14.06 -4.91
N VAL A 149 -15.37 -13.36 -5.09
CA VAL A 149 -15.22 -11.95 -4.72
C VAL A 149 -15.94 -11.05 -5.72
N ASP A 150 -15.84 -11.33 -7.02
CA ASP A 150 -16.44 -10.52 -8.09
C ASP A 150 -17.97 -10.42 -7.95
N ARG A 151 -18.61 -11.51 -7.53
CA ARG A 151 -20.05 -11.51 -7.20
C ARG A 151 -20.40 -10.57 -6.05
N ILE A 152 -19.51 -10.43 -5.06
CA ILE A 152 -19.67 -9.46 -3.98
C ILE A 152 -19.47 -8.04 -4.54
N VAL A 153 -18.47 -7.82 -5.39
CA VAL A 153 -18.25 -6.52 -6.06
C VAL A 153 -19.48 -6.09 -6.86
N GLU A 154 -20.03 -6.97 -7.70
CA GLU A 154 -21.22 -6.69 -8.49
C GLU A 154 -22.43 -6.36 -7.63
N ARG A 155 -22.63 -7.11 -6.54
CA ARG A 155 -23.74 -6.89 -5.60
C ARG A 155 -23.63 -5.53 -4.91
N GLU A 156 -22.46 -5.17 -4.39
CA GLU A 156 -22.26 -3.96 -3.59
C GLU A 156 -22.10 -2.69 -4.45
N LEU A 157 -21.57 -2.83 -5.67
CA LEU A 157 -21.17 -1.69 -6.51
C LEU A 157 -21.96 -1.56 -7.80
N GLY A 158 -22.70 -2.59 -8.22
CA GLY A 158 -23.47 -2.60 -9.46
C GLY A 158 -22.60 -2.75 -10.72
N LEU A 159 -21.31 -3.05 -10.56
CA LEU A 159 -20.34 -3.25 -11.64
C LEU A 159 -19.49 -4.47 -11.32
N SER A 160 -19.13 -5.26 -12.34
CA SER A 160 -18.07 -6.26 -12.19
C SER A 160 -16.75 -5.57 -11.87
N THR A 161 -15.84 -6.30 -11.24
CA THR A 161 -14.48 -5.84 -10.92
C THR A 161 -13.80 -5.29 -12.17
N GLN A 162 -13.89 -6.02 -13.29
CA GLN A 162 -13.29 -5.63 -14.55
C GLN A 162 -13.82 -4.26 -15.02
N ARG A 163 -15.15 -4.06 -15.02
CA ARG A 163 -15.76 -2.78 -15.44
C ARG A 163 -15.45 -1.64 -14.46
N TYR A 164 -15.50 -1.91 -13.15
CA TYR A 164 -15.16 -0.94 -12.12
C TYR A 164 -13.71 -0.44 -12.28
N LEU A 165 -12.77 -1.36 -12.44
CA LEU A 165 -11.35 -1.05 -12.59
C LEU A 165 -11.04 -0.37 -13.93
N LEU A 166 -11.68 -0.78 -15.04
CA LEU A 166 -11.55 -0.11 -16.34
C LEU A 166 -12.06 1.32 -16.32
N LEU A 167 -13.22 1.56 -15.69
CA LEU A 167 -13.74 2.92 -15.52
C LEU A 167 -12.78 3.78 -14.70
N GLY A 168 -12.25 3.24 -13.59
CA GLY A 168 -11.22 3.91 -12.80
C GLY A 168 -9.97 4.27 -13.60
N MET A 169 -9.50 3.36 -14.47
CA MET A 169 -8.38 3.61 -15.38
C MET A 169 -8.68 4.65 -16.44
N ALA A 170 -9.88 4.65 -17.02
CA ALA A 170 -10.29 5.65 -18.00
C ALA A 170 -10.27 7.06 -17.38
N ILE A 171 -10.81 7.18 -16.16
CA ILE A 171 -10.82 8.44 -15.39
C ILE A 171 -9.39 8.86 -15.01
N ALA A 172 -8.55 7.92 -14.56
CA ALA A 172 -7.15 8.21 -14.26
C ALA A 172 -6.38 8.66 -15.52
N GLY A 173 -6.63 8.03 -16.66
CA GLY A 173 -6.09 8.43 -17.96
C GLY A 173 -6.53 9.82 -18.38
N HIS A 174 -7.77 10.22 -18.09
CA HIS A 174 -8.22 11.60 -18.28
C HIS A 174 -7.43 12.55 -17.40
N PHE A 175 -7.35 12.27 -16.09
CA PHE A 175 -6.65 13.14 -15.15
C PHE A 175 -5.15 13.20 -15.36
N LYS A 176 -4.55 12.22 -16.03
CA LYS A 176 -3.16 12.30 -16.48
C LYS A 176 -2.92 13.46 -17.46
N ASN A 177 -3.92 13.76 -18.30
CA ASN A 177 -3.80 14.75 -19.37
C ASN A 177 -4.47 16.09 -19.04
N LYS A 178 -5.49 16.08 -18.17
CA LYS A 178 -6.30 17.26 -17.83
C LYS A 178 -6.59 17.29 -16.34
N TRP A 179 -6.41 18.43 -15.69
CA TRP A 179 -6.66 18.58 -14.25
C TRP A 179 -8.14 18.45 -13.85
N GLY A 180 -9.08 18.72 -14.77
CA GLY A 180 -10.51 18.80 -14.47
C GLY A 180 -11.39 18.03 -15.46
N MET A 181 -12.56 17.63 -14.99
CA MET A 181 -13.59 16.97 -15.82
C MET A 181 -14.99 17.18 -15.28
N SER A 182 -15.99 16.78 -16.08
CA SER A 182 -17.38 16.59 -15.62
C SER A 182 -17.60 15.13 -15.23
N THR A 183 -18.44 14.84 -14.23
CA THR A 183 -18.90 13.48 -13.90
C THR A 183 -19.93 12.92 -14.90
N GLU A 184 -20.45 13.76 -15.80
CA GLU A 184 -21.49 13.41 -16.78
C GLU A 184 -20.90 12.95 -18.13
N GLN A 185 -19.71 12.33 -18.11
CA GLN A 185 -19.10 11.77 -19.32
C GLN A 185 -19.80 10.47 -19.75
N ASP A 186 -19.73 10.19 -21.05
CA ASP A 186 -20.24 8.95 -21.64
C ASP A 186 -19.19 7.83 -21.56
N TYR A 187 -19.55 6.70 -20.95
CA TYR A 187 -18.71 5.50 -20.82
C TYR A 187 -19.36 4.26 -21.46
N ARG A 188 -20.37 4.45 -22.32
CA ARG A 188 -21.06 3.33 -22.97
C ARG A 188 -20.14 2.49 -23.85
N GLU A 189 -19.08 3.08 -24.42
CA GLU A 189 -18.08 2.37 -25.22
C GLU A 189 -17.36 1.26 -24.44
N ILE A 190 -17.21 1.40 -23.12
CA ILE A 190 -16.64 0.36 -22.23
C ILE A 190 -17.72 -0.43 -21.49
N GLY A 191 -18.97 -0.35 -21.95
CA GLY A 191 -20.11 -1.09 -21.39
C GLY A 191 -20.62 -0.57 -20.05
N VAL A 192 -20.38 0.71 -19.72
CA VAL A 192 -20.83 1.35 -18.49
C VAL A 192 -21.95 2.35 -18.81
N SER A 193 -23.11 2.19 -18.18
CA SER A 193 -24.23 3.13 -18.31
C SER A 193 -23.97 4.43 -17.54
N LEU A 194 -24.70 5.50 -17.86
CA LEU A 194 -24.61 6.77 -17.13
C LEU A 194 -24.98 6.61 -15.65
N ASP A 195 -25.97 5.78 -15.33
CA ASP A 195 -26.34 5.54 -13.92
C ASP A 195 -25.26 4.78 -13.16
N ALA A 196 -24.60 3.82 -13.82
CA ALA A 196 -23.48 3.09 -13.22
C ALA A 196 -22.24 3.99 -13.04
N SER A 197 -21.93 4.87 -14.00
CA SER A 197 -20.84 5.83 -13.86
C SER A 197 -21.13 6.86 -12.77
N ARG A 198 -22.37 7.35 -12.64
CA ARG A 198 -22.79 8.22 -11.53
C ARG A 198 -22.63 7.52 -10.19
N ALA A 199 -23.09 6.27 -10.05
CA ALA A 199 -22.91 5.48 -8.84
C ALA A 199 -21.44 5.25 -8.51
N PHE A 200 -20.58 5.09 -9.50
CA PHE A 200 -19.13 5.04 -9.31
C PHE A 200 -18.58 6.36 -8.75
N PHE A 201 -18.94 7.51 -9.34
CA PHE A 201 -18.47 8.82 -8.88
C PHE A 201 -18.93 9.17 -7.46
N THR A 202 -20.12 8.75 -7.00
CA THR A 202 -20.57 9.03 -5.62
C THR A 202 -19.63 8.48 -4.55
N ARG A 203 -18.80 7.48 -4.89
CA ARG A 203 -17.82 6.86 -3.98
C ARG A 203 -16.46 7.55 -3.99
N LEU A 204 -16.16 8.31 -5.04
CA LEU A 204 -14.85 8.92 -5.26
C LEU A 204 -14.85 10.44 -5.12
N VAL A 205 -16.01 11.07 -5.31
CA VAL A 205 -16.17 12.52 -5.29
C VAL A 205 -16.63 12.98 -3.92
N SER A 206 -16.00 14.01 -3.38
CA SER A 206 -16.47 14.71 -2.19
C SER A 206 -16.55 16.21 -2.44
N PRO A 207 -17.67 16.87 -2.07
CA PRO A 207 -17.76 18.33 -2.09
C PRO A 207 -16.73 18.97 -1.17
N ILE A 208 -16.20 20.12 -1.57
CA ILE A 208 -15.19 20.85 -0.79
C ILE A 208 -15.64 21.15 0.65
N SER A 209 -16.93 21.42 0.87
CA SER A 209 -17.50 21.67 2.20
C SER A 209 -17.38 20.45 3.12
N ARG A 210 -17.68 19.26 2.59
CA ARG A 210 -17.58 17.99 3.31
C ARG A 210 -16.12 17.65 3.60
N LEU A 211 -15.23 17.79 2.63
CA LEU A 211 -13.80 17.57 2.84
C LEU A 211 -13.24 18.46 3.95
N ARG A 212 -13.61 19.75 3.97
CA ARG A 212 -13.23 20.67 5.04
C ARG A 212 -13.73 20.23 6.42
N GLU A 213 -14.98 19.79 6.51
CA GLU A 213 -15.54 19.29 7.76
C GLU A 213 -14.79 18.04 8.24
N GLU A 214 -14.57 17.07 7.34
CA GLU A 214 -13.85 15.84 7.65
C GLU A 214 -12.39 16.10 8.07
N MET A 215 -11.69 17.00 7.37
CA MET A 215 -10.31 17.39 7.73
C MET A 215 -10.26 18.09 9.09
N ARG A 216 -11.19 19.00 9.40
CA ARG A 216 -11.24 19.67 10.71
C ARG A 216 -11.45 18.68 11.86
N LYS A 217 -12.31 17.67 11.67
CA LYS A 217 -12.58 16.65 12.69
C LYS A 217 -11.37 15.77 12.97
N ARG A 218 -10.53 15.52 11.96
CA ARG A 218 -9.36 14.64 12.06
C ARG A 218 -8.06 15.37 12.40
N GLN A 219 -8.03 16.70 12.27
CA GLN A 219 -6.83 17.50 12.48
C GLN A 219 -6.25 17.27 13.88
N ALA A 220 -5.02 16.73 13.94
CA ALA A 220 -4.27 16.65 15.18
C ALA A 220 -3.47 17.94 15.42
N TYR A 221 -3.20 18.26 16.70
CA TYR A 221 -2.33 19.37 17.11
C TYR A 221 -1.29 18.89 18.12
N ASN A 222 -0.66 17.76 17.81
CA ASN A 222 0.39 17.08 18.58
C ASN A 222 1.41 16.44 17.61
N ARG A 223 2.24 15.51 18.08
CA ARG A 223 3.17 14.69 17.27
C ARG A 223 2.55 13.97 16.07
N ASP A 224 1.23 13.81 16.02
CA ASP A 224 0.52 13.12 14.94
C ASP A 224 0.10 14.06 13.80
N TRP A 225 0.36 15.38 13.87
CA TRP A 225 -0.07 16.35 12.86
C TRP A 225 0.39 15.99 11.44
N MET A 226 1.64 15.53 11.30
CA MET A 226 2.19 15.09 10.02
C MET A 226 1.60 13.80 9.48
N TYR A 227 1.05 12.98 10.37
CA TYR A 227 0.51 11.66 10.08
C TYR A 227 -1.02 11.67 10.02
N THR A 228 -1.64 12.83 10.23
CA THR A 228 -3.08 13.01 10.13
C THR A 228 -3.53 12.63 8.72
N TRP A 229 -4.38 11.61 8.65
CA TRP A 229 -4.87 11.04 7.40
C TRP A 229 -5.52 12.09 6.49
N ASN A 230 -5.20 12.04 5.20
CA ASN A 230 -5.76 12.93 4.18
C ASN A 230 -7.06 12.33 3.59
N PRO A 231 -8.23 12.99 3.74
CA PRO A 231 -9.48 12.52 3.16
C PRO A 231 -9.48 12.29 1.64
N LEU A 232 -8.55 12.88 0.90
CA LEU A 232 -8.38 12.59 -0.52
C LEU A 232 -7.98 11.14 -0.81
N GLU A 233 -7.41 10.41 0.15
CA GLU A 233 -7.17 8.97 -0.03
C GLU A 233 -8.47 8.17 -0.14
N GLY A 234 -9.54 8.61 0.53
CA GLY A 234 -10.86 7.97 0.50
C GLY A 234 -11.75 8.49 -0.63
N THR A 235 -11.70 9.79 -0.91
CA THR A 235 -12.44 10.46 -1.98
C THR A 235 -11.50 11.38 -2.76
N PRO A 236 -10.77 10.85 -3.76
CA PRO A 236 -9.69 11.57 -4.44
C PRO A 236 -10.15 12.70 -5.35
N LEU A 237 -11.44 12.75 -5.67
CA LEU A 237 -12.02 13.73 -6.58
C LEU A 237 -12.74 14.82 -5.78
N VAL A 238 -12.44 16.07 -6.10
CA VAL A 238 -12.97 17.23 -5.38
C VAL A 238 -13.98 17.96 -6.25
N ALA A 239 -15.24 18.00 -5.82
CA ALA A 239 -16.23 18.93 -6.36
C ALA A 239 -16.03 20.30 -5.71
N PHE A 240 -15.43 21.24 -6.45
CA PHE A 240 -14.91 22.50 -5.91
C PHE A 240 -15.88 23.68 -6.05
N ASP A 241 -16.79 23.67 -7.04
CA ASP A 241 -17.82 24.71 -7.21
C ASP A 241 -19.20 24.15 -6.85
N PRO A 242 -19.83 24.60 -5.75
CA PRO A 242 -21.16 24.15 -5.36
C PRO A 242 -22.26 24.40 -6.39
N ARG A 243 -22.07 25.35 -7.32
CA ARG A 243 -23.03 25.65 -8.39
C ARG A 243 -22.93 24.68 -9.57
N TYR A 244 -21.78 24.01 -9.70
CA TYR A 244 -21.48 23.05 -10.76
C TYR A 244 -20.85 21.80 -10.13
N PRO A 245 -21.60 21.03 -9.31
CA PRO A 245 -21.07 19.91 -8.54
C PRO A 245 -20.55 18.77 -9.41
N GLU A 246 -20.95 18.71 -10.68
CA GLU A 246 -20.43 17.77 -11.67
C GLU A 246 -18.98 18.08 -12.06
N ARG A 247 -18.51 19.32 -11.85
CA ARG A 247 -17.13 19.73 -12.16
C ARG A 247 -16.21 19.34 -11.03
N ILE A 248 -15.27 18.46 -11.37
CA ILE A 248 -14.35 17.86 -10.41
C ILE A 248 -12.89 18.06 -10.83
N VAL A 249 -12.02 18.08 -9.83
CA VAL A 249 -10.55 18.08 -9.97
C VAL A 249 -9.97 16.88 -9.21
N CYS A 250 -8.85 16.34 -9.66
CA CYS A 250 -8.08 15.30 -8.98
C CYS A 250 -6.70 15.84 -8.61
N PRO A 251 -6.51 16.44 -7.41
CA PRO A 251 -5.26 17.11 -7.07
C PRO A 251 -4.04 16.17 -7.05
N ILE A 252 -4.24 14.93 -6.63
CA ILE A 252 -3.19 13.90 -6.57
C ILE A 252 -3.70 12.66 -7.30
N GLN A 253 -3.31 12.50 -8.56
CA GLN A 253 -3.77 11.42 -9.45
C GLN A 253 -3.53 10.03 -8.85
N ARG A 254 -2.44 9.90 -8.09
CA ARG A 254 -2.07 8.67 -7.41
C ARG A 254 -3.14 8.17 -6.43
N TYR A 255 -3.85 9.07 -5.75
CA TYR A 255 -4.94 8.68 -4.87
C TYR A 255 -6.10 8.06 -5.63
N LEU A 256 -6.41 8.54 -6.83
CA LEU A 256 -7.44 7.93 -7.67
C LEU A 256 -7.09 6.48 -7.99
N LEU A 257 -5.88 6.22 -8.51
CA LEU A 257 -5.45 4.86 -8.86
C LEU A 257 -5.47 3.92 -7.65
N ARG A 258 -4.99 4.38 -6.49
CA ARG A 258 -5.03 3.58 -5.25
C ARG A 258 -6.43 3.31 -4.76
N ARG A 259 -7.29 4.34 -4.80
CA ARG A 259 -8.68 4.25 -4.32
C ARG A 259 -9.51 3.28 -5.14
N VAL A 260 -9.33 3.26 -6.47
CA VAL A 260 -10.05 2.33 -7.36
C VAL A 260 -9.48 0.92 -7.32
N SER A 261 -8.20 0.74 -6.98
CA SER A 261 -7.57 -0.57 -6.87
C SER A 261 -7.62 -1.11 -5.43
N THR A 262 -6.56 -0.91 -4.66
CA THR A 262 -6.42 -1.37 -3.27
C THR A 262 -7.44 -0.76 -2.31
N GLY A 263 -8.01 0.41 -2.63
CA GLY A 263 -9.03 1.07 -1.85
C GLY A 263 -10.40 0.39 -1.93
N LEU A 264 -10.64 -0.42 -2.96
CA LEU A 264 -11.89 -1.19 -3.14
C LEU A 264 -12.19 -2.09 -1.94
N PHE A 265 -11.15 -2.59 -1.27
CA PHE A 265 -11.26 -3.34 -0.02
C PHE A 265 -12.17 -2.63 1.01
N TYR A 266 -12.05 -1.31 1.17
CA TYR A 266 -12.80 -0.58 2.20
C TYR A 266 -14.28 -0.42 1.87
N ASP A 267 -14.66 -0.55 0.59
CA ASP A 267 -16.07 -0.58 0.19
C ASP A 267 -16.72 -1.94 0.50
N LEU A 268 -15.92 -3.00 0.60
CA LEU A 268 -16.39 -4.38 0.63
C LEU A 268 -16.15 -5.09 1.96
N VAL A 269 -15.23 -4.60 2.81
CA VAL A 269 -14.84 -5.26 4.07
C VAL A 269 -15.98 -5.51 5.05
N LYS A 270 -17.11 -4.79 4.91
CA LYS A 270 -18.31 -5.00 5.73
C LYS A 270 -19.38 -5.87 5.07
N ALA A 271 -19.16 -6.29 3.83
CA ALA A 271 -20.10 -7.10 3.08
C ALA A 271 -20.08 -8.55 3.59
N SER A 272 -21.24 -9.21 3.56
CA SER A 272 -21.33 -10.63 3.94
C SER A 272 -20.39 -11.48 3.10
N ASP A 273 -19.74 -12.44 3.77
CA ASP A 273 -18.86 -13.46 3.20
C ASP A 273 -17.57 -12.93 2.55
N PHE A 274 -17.29 -11.62 2.67
CA PHE A 274 -16.13 -11.00 2.05
C PHE A 274 -14.81 -11.51 2.60
N ASP A 275 -14.63 -11.56 3.92
CA ASP A 275 -13.34 -11.88 4.54
C ASP A 275 -12.78 -13.24 4.07
N ASN A 276 -13.59 -14.29 4.10
CA ASN A 276 -13.19 -15.63 3.67
C ASN A 276 -12.93 -15.68 2.15
N SER A 277 -13.82 -15.09 1.36
CA SER A 277 -13.70 -15.09 -0.11
C SER A 277 -12.46 -14.32 -0.56
N PHE A 278 -12.20 -13.18 0.08
CA PHE A 278 -11.06 -12.32 -0.18
C PHE A 278 -9.74 -12.97 0.25
N GLY A 279 -9.71 -13.64 1.41
CA GLY A 279 -8.55 -14.43 1.85
C GLY A 279 -8.18 -15.53 0.85
N ASN A 280 -9.17 -16.30 0.40
CA ASN A 280 -8.98 -17.36 -0.59
C ASN A 280 -8.52 -16.79 -1.95
N ALA A 281 -9.09 -15.67 -2.39
CA ALA A 281 -8.68 -15.00 -3.63
C ALA A 281 -7.23 -14.48 -3.56
N PHE A 282 -6.81 -13.97 -2.39
CA PHE A 282 -5.42 -13.58 -2.16
C PHE A 282 -4.47 -14.78 -2.22
N GLN A 283 -4.81 -15.89 -1.55
CA GLN A 283 -4.06 -17.14 -1.65
C GLN A 283 -3.95 -17.63 -3.11
N ALA A 284 -5.06 -17.62 -3.85
CA ALA A 284 -5.08 -18.02 -5.26
C ALA A 284 -4.16 -17.14 -6.13
N TYR A 285 -4.13 -15.83 -5.86
CA TYR A 285 -3.22 -14.90 -6.53
C TYR A 285 -1.75 -15.22 -6.26
N ILE A 286 -1.37 -15.52 -5.01
CA ILE A 286 0.00 -15.93 -4.68
C ILE A 286 0.40 -17.21 -5.46
N GLY A 287 -0.50 -18.19 -5.50
CA GLY A 287 -0.29 -19.41 -6.28
C GLY A 287 -0.15 -19.15 -7.78
N LEU A 288 -0.95 -18.23 -8.34
CA LEU A 288 -0.85 -17.81 -9.75
C LEU A 288 0.54 -17.22 -10.05
N VAL A 289 1.02 -16.31 -9.21
CA VAL A 289 2.33 -15.67 -9.35
C VAL A 289 3.45 -16.70 -9.25
N ALA A 290 3.37 -17.64 -8.29
CA ALA A 290 4.37 -18.69 -8.15
C ALA A 290 4.42 -19.62 -9.37
N ARG A 291 3.26 -20.11 -9.83
CA ARG A 291 3.15 -20.94 -11.05
C ARG A 291 3.71 -20.26 -12.28
N GLN A 292 3.66 -18.93 -12.36
CA GLN A 292 4.12 -18.21 -13.54
C GLN A 292 5.63 -18.34 -13.73
N PHE A 293 6.41 -18.38 -12.65
CA PHE A 293 7.87 -18.33 -12.72
C PHE A 293 8.56 -19.64 -12.31
N CYS A 294 7.99 -20.37 -11.35
CA CYS A 294 8.52 -21.64 -10.88
C CYS A 294 7.81 -22.79 -11.61
N LYS A 295 8.46 -23.32 -12.65
CA LYS A 295 7.91 -24.37 -13.52
C LYS A 295 8.48 -25.74 -13.20
N GLU A 296 7.66 -26.76 -13.39
CA GLU A 296 8.10 -28.16 -13.41
C GLU A 296 9.10 -28.42 -14.56
N PRO A 297 10.01 -29.40 -14.41
CA PRO A 297 10.20 -30.27 -13.23
C PRO A 297 11.10 -29.66 -12.14
N SER A 298 11.72 -28.49 -12.40
CA SER A 298 12.70 -27.89 -11.49
C SER A 298 12.08 -27.41 -10.18
N PHE A 299 10.80 -27.05 -10.21
CA PHE A 299 10.03 -26.64 -9.05
C PHE A 299 8.75 -27.45 -8.94
N ARG A 300 8.33 -27.73 -7.70
CA ARG A 300 7.04 -28.30 -7.36
C ARG A 300 6.28 -27.32 -6.48
N LEU A 301 5.14 -26.84 -6.95
CA LEU A 301 4.23 -26.00 -6.16
C LEU A 301 3.02 -26.83 -5.73
N LEU A 302 2.77 -26.91 -4.43
CA LEU A 302 1.66 -27.66 -3.84
C LEU A 302 0.67 -26.70 -3.17
N ASP A 303 -0.61 -26.98 -3.38
CA ASP A 303 -1.78 -26.47 -2.64
C ASP A 303 -2.27 -27.63 -1.74
N PRO A 304 -1.76 -27.77 -0.51
CA PRO A 304 -2.11 -28.91 0.32
C PRO A 304 -3.61 -28.89 0.67
N PRO A 305 -4.36 -29.98 0.43
CA PRO A 305 -5.76 -30.04 0.85
C PRO A 305 -5.87 -30.06 2.39
N PRO A 306 -7.00 -29.60 2.94
CA PRO A 306 -7.29 -29.77 4.36
C PRO A 306 -7.20 -31.23 4.80
N TYR A 307 -6.69 -31.47 6.00
CA TYR A 307 -6.51 -32.80 6.59
C TYR A 307 -7.21 -32.91 7.95
N ARG A 308 -7.12 -34.06 8.61
CA ARG A 308 -7.77 -34.31 9.91
C ARG A 308 -6.79 -34.84 10.94
N ILE A 309 -6.88 -34.30 12.15
CA ILE A 309 -6.24 -34.84 13.36
C ILE A 309 -7.39 -35.24 14.29
N GLY A 310 -7.64 -36.55 14.41
CA GLY A 310 -8.84 -37.05 15.07
C GLY A 310 -10.12 -36.54 14.38
N SER A 311 -11.00 -35.86 15.13
CA SER A 311 -12.24 -35.26 14.60
C SER A 311 -12.05 -33.83 14.07
N ARG A 312 -10.92 -33.18 14.34
CA ARG A 312 -10.67 -31.78 13.97
C ARG A 312 -10.21 -31.69 12.52
N LYS A 313 -10.88 -30.84 11.74
CA LYS A 313 -10.41 -30.46 10.39
C LYS A 313 -9.33 -29.39 10.53
N MET A 314 -8.20 -29.62 9.88
CA MET A 314 -7.07 -28.71 9.79
C MET A 314 -6.96 -28.20 8.35
N HIS A 315 -6.67 -26.91 8.17
CA HIS A 315 -6.54 -26.32 6.84
C HIS A 315 -5.14 -26.54 6.24
N GLY A 316 -4.08 -26.53 7.07
CA GLY A 316 -2.70 -26.67 6.62
C GLY A 316 -2.08 -25.34 6.18
N VAL A 317 -0.92 -25.44 5.54
CA VAL A 317 -0.21 -24.32 4.89
C VAL A 317 -0.87 -24.00 3.56
N ASP A 318 -0.93 -22.72 3.21
CA ASP A 318 -1.58 -22.26 1.98
C ASP A 318 -0.86 -22.66 0.69
N TRP A 319 0.49 -22.59 0.68
CA TRP A 319 1.30 -23.07 -0.44
C TRP A 319 2.65 -23.63 0.04
N ILE A 320 3.11 -24.68 -0.63
CA ILE A 320 4.48 -25.19 -0.47
C ILE A 320 5.19 -25.12 -1.83
N LEU A 321 6.24 -24.31 -1.93
CA LEU A 321 7.10 -24.24 -3.11
C LEU A 321 8.42 -24.96 -2.82
N SER A 322 8.70 -26.02 -3.58
CA SER A 322 9.87 -26.88 -3.40
C SER A 322 10.76 -26.88 -4.63
N ASP A 323 12.06 -26.99 -4.43
CA ASP A 323 13.05 -27.38 -5.44
C ASP A 323 14.04 -28.39 -4.87
N GLY A 324 15.11 -28.72 -5.61
CA GLY A 324 16.13 -29.67 -5.14
C GLY A 324 17.01 -29.17 -3.99
N ALA A 325 16.81 -27.95 -3.48
CA ALA A 325 17.65 -27.31 -2.48
C ALA A 325 16.88 -26.82 -1.23
N GLY A 326 15.55 -26.82 -1.24
CA GLY A 326 14.74 -26.45 -0.08
C GLY A 326 13.25 -26.31 -0.35
N HIS A 327 12.52 -26.04 0.74
CA HIS A 327 11.08 -25.82 0.73
C HIS A 327 10.72 -24.47 1.32
N LEU A 328 9.83 -23.74 0.65
CA LEU A 328 9.25 -22.51 1.13
C LEU A 328 7.80 -22.78 1.54
N PHE A 329 7.52 -22.69 2.85
CA PHE A 329 6.18 -22.89 3.41
C PHE A 329 5.50 -21.54 3.60
N ILE A 330 4.47 -21.28 2.80
CA ILE A 330 3.89 -19.96 2.60
C ILE A 330 2.53 -19.88 3.29
N GLU A 331 2.39 -18.96 4.22
CA GLU A 331 1.13 -18.61 4.87
C GLU A 331 0.69 -17.21 4.41
N CYS A 332 -0.50 -17.08 3.85
CA CYS A 332 -1.06 -15.85 3.32
C CYS A 332 -1.95 -15.16 4.36
N LYS A 333 -1.72 -13.86 4.56
CA LYS A 333 -2.52 -12.98 5.43
C LYS A 333 -3.02 -11.77 4.64
N ALA A 334 -4.30 -11.81 4.28
CA ALA A 334 -4.97 -10.72 3.57
C ALA A 334 -5.32 -9.51 4.47
N LYS A 335 -5.07 -9.61 5.78
CA LYS A 335 -5.35 -8.54 6.76
C LYS A 335 -4.40 -7.36 6.56
N ARG A 336 -4.92 -6.15 6.76
CA ARG A 336 -4.20 -4.88 6.62
C ARG A 336 -3.99 -4.25 7.99
N LEU A 337 -2.91 -3.50 8.15
CA LEU A 337 -2.73 -2.61 9.29
C LEU A 337 -3.85 -1.58 9.33
N THR A 338 -4.35 -1.32 10.53
CA THR A 338 -5.30 -0.24 10.79
C THR A 338 -4.65 1.11 10.51
N LEU A 339 -5.46 2.13 10.24
CA LEU A 339 -4.94 3.50 10.08
C LEU A 339 -4.20 3.96 11.34
N ASN A 340 -4.74 3.62 12.51
CA ASN A 340 -4.16 4.02 13.79
C ASN A 340 -2.79 3.38 14.02
N ALA A 341 -2.62 2.08 13.72
CA ALA A 341 -1.32 1.40 13.84
C ALA A 341 -0.21 2.04 13.00
N ARG A 342 -0.57 2.66 11.86
CA ARG A 342 0.39 3.31 10.96
C ARG A 342 0.72 4.76 11.31
N THR A 343 -0.17 5.43 12.04
CA THR A 343 -0.16 6.90 12.14
C THR A 343 -0.04 7.44 13.56
N LEU A 344 -0.57 6.74 14.57
CA LEU A 344 -0.52 7.20 15.95
C LEU A 344 0.88 7.01 16.54
N SER A 345 1.25 7.96 17.40
CA SER A 345 2.45 7.87 18.26
C SER A 345 2.30 6.86 19.41
N GLU A 346 1.06 6.42 19.71
CA GLU A 346 0.74 5.47 20.77
C GLU A 346 0.88 4.00 20.27
N PRO A 347 1.71 3.15 20.91
CA PRO A 347 2.03 1.82 20.39
C PRO A 347 0.88 0.79 20.41
N SER A 348 -0.13 0.89 21.28
CA SER A 348 -1.12 -0.18 21.47
C SER A 348 -1.91 -0.53 20.21
N ALA A 349 -2.11 0.45 19.31
CA ALA A 349 -2.74 0.20 18.02
C ALA A 349 -1.92 -0.74 17.15
N LEU A 350 -0.59 -0.56 17.14
CA LEU A 350 0.32 -1.46 16.44
C LEU A 350 0.41 -2.81 17.12
N GLU A 351 0.47 -2.87 18.46
CA GLU A 351 0.54 -4.14 19.20
C GLU A 351 -0.63 -5.07 18.87
N ARG A 352 -1.86 -4.54 18.84
CA ARG A 352 -3.06 -5.29 18.45
C ARG A 352 -3.00 -5.79 17.02
N ASP A 353 -2.39 -5.04 16.12
CA ASP A 353 -2.28 -5.47 14.74
C ASP A 353 -1.14 -6.49 14.55
N LEU A 354 -0.04 -6.38 15.30
CA LEU A 354 1.06 -7.35 15.30
C LEU A 354 0.63 -8.72 15.81
N SER A 355 -0.38 -8.81 16.68
CA SER A 355 -0.87 -10.10 17.20
C SER A 355 -1.39 -11.01 16.10
N ILE A 356 -2.04 -10.44 15.09
CA ILE A 356 -2.51 -11.18 13.91
C ILE A 356 -1.34 -11.81 13.16
N MET A 357 -0.20 -11.10 13.12
CA MET A 357 0.98 -11.60 12.44
C MET A 357 1.65 -12.69 13.26
N ALA A 358 1.77 -12.49 14.57
CA ALA A 358 2.28 -13.50 15.49
C ALA A 358 1.45 -14.80 15.39
N ASP A 359 0.11 -14.70 15.38
CA ASP A 359 -0.80 -15.83 15.16
C ASP A 359 -0.50 -16.54 13.83
N GLY A 360 -0.29 -15.78 12.75
CA GLY A 360 0.07 -16.34 11.44
C GLY A 360 1.41 -17.06 11.43
N ILE A 361 2.42 -16.53 12.12
CA ILE A 361 3.75 -17.12 12.23
C ILE A 361 3.67 -18.45 12.99
N VAL A 362 3.02 -18.45 14.16
CA VAL A 362 2.87 -19.65 14.99
C VAL A 362 2.00 -20.70 14.29
N GLN A 363 0.94 -20.29 13.59
CA GLN A 363 0.13 -21.20 12.78
C GLN A 363 0.96 -21.87 11.66
N ASN A 364 1.86 -21.13 10.99
CA ASN A 364 2.74 -21.71 9.98
C ASN A 364 3.70 -22.74 10.60
N TYR A 365 4.30 -22.44 11.76
CA TYR A 365 5.13 -23.42 12.47
C TYR A 365 4.39 -24.70 12.82
N LYS A 366 3.15 -24.61 13.33
CA LYS A 366 2.30 -25.80 13.57
C LYS A 366 2.10 -26.62 12.30
N ASN A 367 1.72 -25.96 11.21
CA ASN A 367 1.49 -26.63 9.94
C ASN A 367 2.76 -27.31 9.41
N ILE A 368 3.94 -26.69 9.59
CA ILE A 368 5.24 -27.29 9.25
C ILE A 368 5.50 -28.54 10.10
N MET A 369 5.23 -28.49 11.41
CA MET A 369 5.40 -29.64 12.30
C MET A 369 4.45 -30.79 11.92
N ASP A 370 3.19 -30.49 11.63
CA ASP A 370 2.21 -31.48 11.17
C ASP A 370 2.64 -32.12 9.83
N ALA A 371 3.19 -31.31 8.92
CA ALA A 371 3.73 -31.80 7.66
C ALA A 371 4.96 -32.70 7.87
N ARG A 372 5.90 -32.32 8.73
CA ARG A 372 7.07 -33.15 9.10
C ARG A 372 6.68 -34.46 9.77
N ASN A 373 5.59 -34.47 10.52
CA ASN A 373 5.06 -35.67 11.19
C ASN A 373 4.25 -36.58 10.24
N GLY A 374 4.19 -36.25 8.95
CA GLY A 374 3.47 -37.06 7.95
C GLY A 374 1.95 -36.98 8.05
N LEU A 375 1.40 -35.93 8.68
CA LEU A 375 -0.05 -35.73 8.83
C LEU A 375 -0.69 -35.09 7.58
N THR A 376 0.13 -34.64 6.63
CA THR A 376 -0.30 -33.97 5.40
C THR A 376 0.11 -34.78 4.18
N VAL A 377 -0.30 -34.33 2.98
CA VAL A 377 0.12 -34.94 1.71
C VAL A 377 1.54 -34.56 1.29
N TRP A 378 2.18 -33.61 1.98
CA TRP A 378 3.57 -33.26 1.73
C TRP A 378 4.49 -34.32 2.36
N GLU A 379 5.43 -34.81 1.57
CA GLU A 379 6.38 -35.83 2.00
C GLU A 379 7.62 -35.16 2.56
N ALA A 380 7.91 -35.43 3.83
CA ALA A 380 9.07 -34.87 4.50
C ALA A 380 10.38 -35.47 3.96
N ASP A 381 11.37 -34.60 3.78
CA ASP A 381 12.73 -34.99 3.45
C ASP A 381 13.75 -34.25 4.35
N SER A 382 15.03 -34.29 3.96
CA SER A 382 16.13 -33.68 4.72
C SER A 382 16.49 -32.26 4.30
N LEU A 383 15.80 -31.70 3.30
CA LEU A 383 16.08 -30.36 2.81
C LEU A 383 15.58 -29.29 3.79
N PRO A 384 16.22 -28.10 3.80
CA PRO A 384 15.82 -27.02 4.69
C PRO A 384 14.42 -26.49 4.36
N ILE A 385 13.67 -26.14 5.42
CA ILE A 385 12.35 -25.50 5.35
C ILE A 385 12.49 -24.03 5.74
N TYR A 386 11.92 -23.15 4.93
CA TYR A 386 11.88 -21.71 5.14
C TYR A 386 10.43 -21.26 5.33
N PRO A 387 10.01 -20.86 6.55
CA PRO A 387 8.69 -20.28 6.77
C PRO A 387 8.61 -18.88 6.18
N LEU A 388 7.55 -18.62 5.40
CA LEU A 388 7.26 -17.33 4.81
C LEU A 388 5.82 -16.91 5.11
N ILE A 389 5.66 -15.75 5.73
CA ILE A 389 4.37 -15.11 5.91
C ILE A 389 4.22 -14.02 4.85
N LEU A 390 3.20 -14.14 4.00
CA LEU A 390 2.90 -13.19 2.96
C LEU A 390 1.71 -12.32 3.34
N THR A 391 1.93 -11.02 3.39
CA THR A 391 0.89 -10.03 3.61
C THR A 391 0.43 -9.39 2.30
N LEU A 392 -0.83 -8.97 2.21
CA LEU A 392 -1.32 -8.28 1.01
C LEU A 392 -0.58 -6.95 0.74
N GLU A 393 -0.21 -6.24 1.80
CA GLU A 393 0.48 -4.95 1.78
C GLU A 393 1.76 -4.99 2.61
N ASP A 394 2.62 -3.99 2.45
CA ASP A 394 3.83 -3.85 3.26
C ASP A 394 3.49 -3.42 4.69
N TRP A 395 3.92 -4.21 5.67
CA TRP A 395 3.77 -3.88 7.09
C TRP A 395 5.00 -3.15 7.66
N PHE A 396 6.09 -3.08 6.89
CA PHE A 396 7.35 -2.38 7.23
C PHE A 396 7.93 -2.77 8.60
N ILE A 397 8.07 -4.08 8.83
CA ILE A 397 8.62 -4.67 10.07
C ILE A 397 10.15 -4.71 10.00
N PHE A 398 10.75 -3.52 9.94
CA PHE A 398 12.21 -3.37 9.89
C PHE A 398 12.77 -2.61 11.10
N SER A 399 11.95 -1.83 11.81
CA SER A 399 12.39 -1.17 13.04
C SER A 399 12.68 -2.23 14.11
N PRO A 400 13.85 -2.16 14.80
CA PRO A 400 14.16 -3.05 15.91
C PRO A 400 13.06 -3.08 16.97
N ARG A 401 12.47 -1.92 17.27
CA ARG A 401 11.38 -1.79 18.25
C ARG A 401 10.14 -2.59 17.85
N VAL A 402 9.72 -2.49 16.59
CA VAL A 402 8.55 -3.22 16.07
C VAL A 402 8.83 -4.72 16.04
N ARG A 403 10.07 -5.12 15.74
CA ARG A 403 10.50 -6.53 15.77
C ARG A 403 10.48 -7.09 17.19
N GLU A 404 11.00 -6.37 18.18
CA GLU A 404 10.92 -6.77 19.59
C GLU A 404 9.46 -6.98 20.04
N MET A 405 8.56 -6.07 19.66
CA MET A 405 7.13 -6.19 19.97
C MET A 405 6.49 -7.43 19.34
N LEU A 406 6.86 -7.76 18.10
CA LEU A 406 6.38 -8.95 17.41
C LEU A 406 6.96 -10.22 18.03
N ASP A 407 8.27 -10.27 18.26
CA ASP A 407 8.96 -11.43 18.81
C ASP A 407 8.42 -11.78 20.20
N ALA A 408 8.17 -10.78 21.06
CA ALA A 408 7.56 -11.00 22.38
C ALA A 408 6.22 -11.77 22.28
N GLN A 409 5.35 -11.38 21.35
CA GLN A 409 4.07 -12.06 21.14
C GLN A 409 4.23 -13.47 20.56
N ILE A 410 5.25 -13.68 19.71
CA ILE A 410 5.55 -15.01 19.17
C ILE A 410 6.03 -15.95 20.28
N TYR A 411 6.92 -15.51 21.18
CA TYR A 411 7.38 -16.34 22.30
C TYR A 411 6.21 -16.81 23.17
N ASP A 412 5.31 -15.90 23.54
CA ASP A 412 4.13 -16.23 24.36
C ASP A 412 3.21 -17.25 23.64
N LEU A 413 3.00 -17.09 22.34
CA LEU A 413 2.16 -17.99 21.55
C LEU A 413 2.81 -19.36 21.28
N LEU A 414 4.13 -19.43 21.12
CA LEU A 414 4.85 -20.70 20.98
C LEU A 414 4.75 -21.52 22.27
N ASP A 415 4.94 -20.90 23.43
CA ASP A 415 4.81 -21.55 24.74
C ASP A 415 3.38 -22.07 24.96
N ALA A 416 2.37 -21.24 24.68
CA ALA A 416 0.96 -21.62 24.79
C ALA A 416 0.57 -22.82 23.91
N GLU A 417 1.26 -23.01 22.79
CA GLU A 417 1.02 -24.08 21.82
C GLU A 417 1.97 -25.27 21.98
N GLY A 418 2.88 -25.23 22.96
CA GLY A 418 3.87 -26.27 23.22
C GLY A 418 4.86 -26.47 22.08
N ILE A 419 5.11 -25.42 21.28
CA ILE A 419 6.07 -25.47 20.18
C ILE A 419 7.44 -25.03 20.72
N PRO A 420 8.50 -25.83 20.52
CA PRO A 420 9.84 -25.48 21.00
C PRO A 420 10.30 -24.14 20.43
N VAL A 421 10.82 -23.25 21.27
CA VAL A 421 11.24 -21.89 20.87
C VAL A 421 12.41 -21.93 19.89
N GLU A 422 13.20 -23.01 19.91
CA GLU A 422 14.33 -23.25 19.02
C GLU A 422 13.94 -23.32 17.53
N VAL A 423 12.64 -23.42 17.21
CA VAL A 423 12.16 -23.27 15.82
C VAL A 423 12.49 -21.91 15.22
N LEU A 424 12.60 -20.86 16.05
CA LEU A 424 12.97 -19.52 15.60
C LEU A 424 14.43 -19.43 15.15
N ASP A 425 15.30 -20.27 15.72
CA ASP A 425 16.72 -20.34 15.36
C ASP A 425 16.96 -21.33 14.21
N THR A 426 16.30 -22.48 14.25
CA THR A 426 16.49 -23.58 13.29
C THR A 426 15.71 -23.39 11.99
N MET A 427 14.58 -22.67 12.04
CA MET A 427 13.75 -22.33 10.89
C MET A 427 13.26 -20.87 11.01
N PRO A 428 14.15 -19.87 10.89
CA PRO A 428 13.76 -18.47 11.06
C PRO A 428 12.67 -18.05 10.06
N TYR A 429 11.61 -17.42 10.57
CA TYR A 429 10.51 -16.95 9.73
C TYR A 429 10.90 -15.70 8.93
N THR A 430 10.29 -15.52 7.75
CA THR A 430 10.36 -14.29 6.97
C THR A 430 8.96 -13.71 6.78
N VAL A 431 8.82 -12.40 6.92
CA VAL A 431 7.60 -11.66 6.54
C VAL A 431 7.90 -10.88 5.26
N ALA A 432 7.03 -10.98 4.27
CA ALA A 432 7.13 -10.22 3.04
C ALA A 432 5.75 -9.81 2.53
N SER A 433 5.66 -8.71 1.77
CA SER A 433 4.40 -8.38 1.11
C SER A 433 4.24 -9.13 -0.22
N ALA A 434 3.02 -9.15 -0.74
CA ALA A 434 2.72 -9.64 -2.08
C ALA A 434 3.56 -8.91 -3.15
N HIS A 435 3.83 -7.61 -2.95
CA HIS A 435 4.69 -6.86 -3.87
C HIS A 435 6.13 -7.37 -3.86
N GLU A 436 6.69 -7.64 -2.68
CA GLU A 436 8.02 -8.22 -2.58
C GLU A 436 8.04 -9.65 -3.16
N PHE A 437 7.01 -10.45 -2.89
CA PHE A 437 6.91 -11.83 -3.36
C PHE A 437 6.91 -11.96 -4.88
N GLU A 438 6.25 -11.04 -5.58
CA GLU A 438 6.27 -10.95 -7.05
C GLU A 438 7.69 -10.86 -7.61
N ILE A 439 8.64 -10.31 -6.86
CA ILE A 439 10.06 -10.21 -7.22
C ILE A 439 10.85 -11.42 -6.68
N VAL A 440 10.60 -11.82 -5.43
CA VAL A 440 11.24 -12.98 -4.79
C VAL A 440 11.10 -14.22 -5.66
N VAL A 441 9.90 -14.52 -6.15
CA VAL A 441 9.67 -15.77 -6.90
C VAL A 441 10.39 -15.80 -8.24
N GLN A 442 10.61 -14.63 -8.86
CA GLN A 442 11.40 -14.50 -10.09
C GLN A 442 12.90 -14.72 -9.85
N LEU A 443 13.39 -14.45 -8.64
CA LEU A 443 14.76 -14.77 -8.28
C LEU A 443 14.87 -16.23 -7.85
N ILE A 444 13.91 -16.76 -7.10
CA ILE A 444 13.83 -18.20 -6.79
C ILE A 444 13.88 -19.01 -8.08
N SER A 445 13.14 -18.63 -9.13
CA SER A 445 13.20 -19.35 -10.40
C SER A 445 14.56 -19.31 -11.11
N GLN A 446 15.45 -18.39 -10.73
CA GLN A 446 16.80 -18.26 -11.27
C GLN A 446 17.86 -18.98 -10.42
N VAL A 447 17.76 -18.92 -9.09
CA VAL A 447 18.82 -19.38 -8.17
C VAL A 447 18.41 -20.52 -7.25
N GLY A 448 17.12 -20.84 -7.18
CA GLY A 448 16.54 -21.83 -6.28
C GLY A 448 16.15 -21.27 -4.90
N VAL A 449 15.27 -21.99 -4.21
CA VAL A 449 14.74 -21.69 -2.88
C VAL A 449 15.88 -21.66 -1.87
N GLY A 450 16.68 -22.73 -1.80
CA GLY A 450 17.76 -22.85 -0.80
C GLY A 450 18.84 -21.77 -0.93
N SER A 451 19.24 -21.45 -2.16
CA SER A 451 20.25 -20.40 -2.43
C SER A 451 19.78 -19.01 -2.00
N LEU A 452 18.50 -18.71 -2.23
CA LEU A 452 17.90 -17.43 -1.85
C LEU A 452 17.57 -17.36 -0.37
N MET A 453 16.81 -18.32 0.18
CA MET A 453 16.35 -18.22 1.55
C MET A 453 17.45 -18.57 2.57
N GLY A 454 18.38 -19.47 2.22
CA GLY A 454 19.51 -19.80 3.07
C GLY A 454 20.38 -18.58 3.40
N LYS A 455 20.58 -17.67 2.44
CA LYS A 455 21.28 -16.40 2.69
C LYS A 455 20.44 -15.37 3.45
N LYS A 456 19.11 -15.39 3.27
CA LYS A 456 18.19 -14.46 3.95
C LYS A 456 18.20 -14.65 5.46
N VAL A 457 18.26 -15.90 5.91
CA VAL A 457 18.16 -16.23 7.34
C VAL A 457 19.50 -16.16 8.09
N MET A 458 20.59 -15.76 7.42
CA MET A 458 21.92 -15.65 8.04
C MET A 458 22.20 -14.27 8.63
N GLY A 459 22.62 -14.24 9.90
CA GLY A 459 23.15 -13.05 10.57
C GLY A 459 22.17 -11.87 10.53
N ALA A 460 22.69 -10.66 10.27
CA ALA A 460 21.89 -9.45 10.25
C ALA A 460 20.83 -9.42 9.13
N LYS A 461 20.98 -10.22 8.06
CA LYS A 461 20.02 -10.24 6.94
C LYS A 461 18.66 -10.82 7.33
N ASN A 462 18.60 -11.61 8.41
CA ASN A 462 17.34 -12.15 8.90
C ASN A 462 16.34 -11.03 9.25
N SER A 463 16.84 -9.89 9.74
CA SER A 463 15.99 -8.75 10.09
C SER A 463 15.60 -7.83 8.92
N TRP A 464 16.25 -7.98 7.77
CA TRP A 464 16.00 -7.12 6.61
C TRP A 464 14.68 -7.47 5.92
N SER A 465 14.00 -6.46 5.39
CA SER A 465 12.94 -6.65 4.39
C SER A 465 13.50 -7.32 3.14
N MET A 466 12.64 -7.97 2.34
CA MET A 466 13.10 -8.75 1.20
C MET A 466 13.77 -7.87 0.14
N LEU A 467 13.18 -6.73 -0.23
CA LEU A 467 13.75 -5.94 -1.33
C LEU A 467 15.19 -5.43 -1.08
N PRO A 468 15.52 -4.78 0.04
CA PRO A 468 16.90 -4.39 0.34
C PRO A 468 17.86 -5.58 0.33
N TYR A 469 17.44 -6.71 0.91
CA TYR A 469 18.19 -7.96 0.91
C TYR A 469 18.49 -8.46 -0.51
N LEU A 470 17.47 -8.53 -1.37
CA LEU A 470 17.61 -9.00 -2.74
C LEU A 470 18.52 -8.08 -3.58
N MET A 471 18.41 -6.77 -3.37
CA MET A 471 19.26 -5.78 -4.05
C MET A 471 20.73 -5.88 -3.62
N ASP A 472 21.00 -6.28 -2.38
CA ASP A 472 22.37 -6.43 -1.90
C ASP A 472 23.02 -7.75 -2.35
N GLU A 473 22.30 -8.87 -2.21
CA GLU A 473 22.85 -10.20 -2.40
C GLU A 473 22.78 -10.72 -3.84
N PHE A 474 21.78 -10.29 -4.60
CA PHE A 474 21.50 -10.80 -5.95
C PHE A 474 21.65 -9.70 -7.01
N LYS A 475 22.73 -8.92 -6.90
CA LYS A 475 23.04 -7.79 -7.80
C LYS A 475 23.10 -8.21 -9.28
N ALA A 476 23.50 -9.44 -9.57
CA ALA A 476 23.63 -9.96 -10.94
C ALA A 476 22.29 -10.48 -11.51
N GLU A 477 21.38 -10.95 -10.66
CA GLU A 477 20.09 -11.53 -11.04
C GLU A 477 18.97 -10.49 -11.04
N MET A 478 19.04 -9.48 -10.17
CA MET A 478 18.05 -8.39 -10.08
C MET A 478 17.78 -7.67 -11.42
N PRO A 479 18.76 -7.41 -12.30
CA PRO A 479 18.50 -6.86 -13.62
C PRO A 479 17.69 -7.78 -14.56
N LYS A 480 17.68 -9.09 -14.31
CA LYS A 480 16.98 -10.10 -15.13
C LYS A 480 15.50 -10.28 -14.74
N VAL A 481 15.10 -9.74 -13.58
CA VAL A 481 13.69 -9.74 -13.13
C VAL A 481 12.82 -9.04 -14.19
N ASN A 482 11.74 -9.70 -14.59
CA ASN A 482 10.81 -9.15 -15.57
C ASN A 482 9.96 -8.03 -14.95
N ARG A 483 10.48 -6.80 -15.01
CA ARG A 483 9.79 -5.58 -14.55
C ARG A 483 8.52 -5.25 -15.33
N ARG A 484 8.27 -5.93 -16.46
CA ARG A 484 7.07 -5.78 -17.29
C ARG A 484 6.03 -6.87 -17.05
N PHE A 485 6.25 -7.79 -16.11
CA PHE A 485 5.29 -8.85 -15.79
C PHE A 485 3.88 -8.30 -15.54
N GLN A 486 3.74 -7.31 -14.65
CA GLN A 486 2.45 -6.70 -14.36
C GLN A 486 1.81 -6.05 -15.60
N LEU A 487 2.61 -5.43 -16.47
CA LEU A 487 2.11 -4.87 -17.73
C LEU A 487 1.65 -5.96 -18.71
N ASN A 488 2.35 -7.09 -18.77
CA ASN A 488 1.97 -8.21 -19.61
C ASN A 488 0.67 -8.86 -19.11
N GLU A 489 0.53 -9.05 -17.80
CA GLU A 489 -0.70 -9.54 -17.18
C GLU A 489 -1.87 -8.58 -17.40
N PHE A 490 -1.65 -7.28 -17.21
CA PHE A 490 -2.66 -6.26 -17.52
C PHE A 490 -3.14 -6.38 -18.97
N ARG A 491 -2.21 -6.44 -19.93
CA ARG A 491 -2.55 -6.57 -21.36
C ARG A 491 -3.30 -7.86 -21.66
N ARG A 492 -2.96 -8.96 -20.98
CA ARG A 492 -3.68 -10.24 -21.12
C ARG A 492 -5.13 -10.07 -20.68
N ILE A 493 -5.36 -9.53 -19.49
CA ILE A 493 -6.71 -9.41 -18.91
C ILE A 493 -7.56 -8.39 -19.66
N VAL A 494 -6.97 -7.30 -20.17
CA VAL A 494 -7.71 -6.27 -20.93
C VAL A 494 -8.09 -6.75 -22.34
N ARG A 495 -7.30 -7.61 -22.99
CA ARG A 495 -7.64 -8.18 -24.31
C ARG A 495 -8.89 -9.04 -24.29
N ASP A 496 -9.25 -9.57 -23.13
CA ASP A 496 -10.43 -10.43 -22.97
C ASP A 496 -11.71 -9.60 -22.75
N VAL A 497 -11.65 -8.26 -22.81
CA VAL A 497 -12.80 -7.34 -22.72
C VAL A 497 -13.47 -7.23 -24.09
N PRO A 498 -14.73 -7.65 -24.26
CA PRO A 498 -15.44 -7.45 -25.52
C PRO A 498 -15.57 -5.94 -25.83
N GLY A 499 -15.00 -5.49 -26.96
CA GLY A 499 -15.11 -4.11 -27.43
C GLY A 499 -13.87 -3.21 -27.24
N ILE A 500 -12.78 -3.74 -26.67
CA ILE A 500 -11.44 -3.11 -26.61
C ILE A 500 -10.45 -4.08 -27.25
#